data_AF-A0A970DXT4-F1
#
_entry.id   AF-A0A970DXT4-F1
#
_cell.length_a   1.000
_cell.length_b   1.000
_cell.length_c   1.000
_cell.angle_alpha   90.00
_cell.angle_beta   90.00
_cell.angle_gamma   90.00
#
_symmetry.space_group_name_H-M   'P 1'
#
loop_
_entity.id
_entity.type
_entity.pdbx_description
1 polymer ?
#
loop_
_entity_poly.entity_id
_entity_poly.type
_entity_poly.pdbx_seq_one_letter_code
_entity_poly.pdbx_strand_id
1 'polypeptide(L)'
;MKKAFCRLAGVPSGWFERLNLDEIQRQAEDFERLVEADSVHRLYRFLGQMWNTHPWIIIRITNLIQWVEEGSYERILRKRRLVAVNSSGAICECGEVIQEDLYYCLFCGRRVARRHETEVK
;
A
#
# COMPACT_ATOMS: atom_id res chain seq x y z
N MET A 1 -11.95 -5.20 -4.51
CA MET A 1 -10.89 -4.27 -4.03
C MET A 1 -10.67 -4.41 -2.52
N LYS A 2 -11.70 -4.22 -1.68
CA LYS A 2 -11.62 -4.25 -0.21
C LYS A 2 -10.89 -5.48 0.41
N LYS A 3 -11.12 -6.69 -0.11
CA LYS A 3 -10.47 -7.93 0.40
C LYS A 3 -8.94 -7.96 0.19
N ALA A 4 -8.44 -7.42 -0.92
CA ALA A 4 -6.99 -7.40 -1.20
C ALA A 4 -6.25 -6.47 -0.22
N PHE A 5 -6.86 -5.35 0.15
CA PHE A 5 -6.29 -4.43 1.13
C PHE A 5 -6.32 -4.98 2.56
N CYS A 6 -7.29 -5.81 2.91
CA CYS A 6 -7.25 -6.53 4.20
C CYS A 6 -6.02 -7.44 4.31
N ARG A 7 -5.65 -8.12 3.21
CA ARG A 7 -4.43 -8.93 3.15
C ARG A 7 -3.19 -8.06 3.35
N LEU A 8 -3.13 -6.91 2.69
CA LEU A 8 -2.01 -5.96 2.78
C LEU A 8 -1.92 -5.27 4.16
N ALA A 9 -3.05 -5.07 4.84
CA ALA A 9 -3.10 -4.54 6.19
C ALA A 9 -2.55 -5.51 7.25
N GLY A 10 -2.34 -6.78 6.90
CA GLY A 10 -1.80 -7.81 7.79
C GLY A 10 -2.87 -8.59 8.55
N VAL A 11 -4.11 -8.62 8.05
CA VAL A 11 -5.17 -9.44 8.64
C VAL A 11 -4.82 -10.93 8.45
N PRO A 12 -4.95 -11.79 9.50
CA PRO A 12 -4.74 -13.23 9.37
C PRO A 12 -5.74 -13.88 8.41
N SER A 13 -5.29 -14.92 7.68
CA SER A 13 -6.08 -15.51 6.60
C SER A 13 -7.43 -16.08 7.00
N GLY A 14 -7.54 -16.67 8.19
CA GLY A 14 -8.81 -17.19 8.72
C GLY A 14 -9.83 -16.11 9.12
N TRP A 15 -9.45 -14.83 9.11
CA TRP A 15 -10.30 -13.72 9.53
C TRP A 15 -10.84 -12.88 8.36
N PHE A 16 -10.35 -13.10 7.12
CA PHE A 16 -10.76 -12.31 5.96
C PHE A 16 -12.27 -12.34 5.69
N GLU A 17 -12.93 -13.46 5.96
CA GLU A 17 -14.38 -13.60 5.75
C GLU A 17 -15.22 -13.19 6.96
N ARG A 18 -14.58 -13.08 8.13
CA ARG A 18 -15.23 -12.69 9.39
C ARG A 18 -15.16 -11.18 9.67
N LEU A 19 -14.32 -10.47 8.91
CA LEU A 19 -14.19 -9.02 9.03
C LEU A 19 -15.35 -8.32 8.36
N ASN A 20 -16.01 -7.46 9.13
CA ASN A 20 -16.96 -6.51 8.60
C ASN A 20 -16.19 -5.33 7.97
N LEU A 21 -16.09 -5.35 6.65
CA LEU A 21 -15.36 -4.34 5.87
C LEU A 21 -15.96 -2.95 6.01
N ASP A 22 -17.28 -2.85 6.20
CA ASP A 22 -17.95 -1.57 6.32
C ASP A 22 -17.72 -0.96 7.71
N GLU A 23 -17.61 -1.79 8.75
CA GLU A 23 -17.20 -1.33 10.08
C GLU A 23 -15.74 -0.86 10.11
N ILE A 24 -14.85 -1.56 9.40
CA ILE A 24 -13.45 -1.12 9.26
C ILE A 24 -13.37 0.22 8.51
N GLN A 25 -14.16 0.38 7.45
CA GLN A 25 -14.22 1.63 6.71
C GLN A 25 -14.74 2.78 7.59
N ARG A 26 -15.80 2.54 8.35
CA ARG A 26 -16.34 3.49 9.33
C ARG A 26 -15.28 3.90 10.37
N GLN A 27 -14.52 2.92 10.87
CA GLN A 27 -13.42 3.17 11.83
C GLN A 27 -12.25 3.93 11.19
N ALA A 28 -11.97 3.69 9.90
CA ALA A 28 -10.96 4.43 9.15
C ALA A 28 -11.34 5.91 8.96
N GLU A 29 -12.60 6.18 8.61
CA GLU A 29 -13.15 7.53 8.48
C GLU A 29 -13.25 8.25 9.85
N ASP A 30 -13.61 7.53 10.91
CA ASP A 30 -13.60 8.05 12.29
C ASP A 30 -12.16 8.42 12.70
N PHE A 31 -11.18 7.57 12.38
CA PHE A 31 -9.76 7.83 12.64
C PHE A 31 -9.26 9.07 11.89
N GLU A 32 -9.57 9.21 10.61
CA GLU A 32 -9.17 10.36 9.80
C GLU A 32 -9.74 11.66 10.36
N ARG A 33 -11.02 11.70 10.71
CA ARG A 33 -11.65 12.85 11.38
C ARG A 33 -10.98 13.20 12.71
N LEU A 34 -10.47 12.21 13.45
CA LEU A 34 -9.74 12.44 14.71
C LEU A 34 -8.34 13.01 14.47
N VAL A 35 -7.69 12.62 13.38
CA VAL A 35 -6.36 13.11 12.97
C VAL A 35 -6.45 14.54 12.44
N GLU A 36 -7.43 14.84 11.58
CA GLU A 36 -7.62 16.17 10.98
C GLU A 36 -8.03 17.22 12.01
N ALA A 37 -8.82 16.82 13.02
CA ALA A 37 -9.37 17.74 13.99
C ALA A 37 -8.36 18.14 15.09
N ASP A 38 -7.13 18.56 14.78
CA ASP A 38 -6.10 19.22 15.62
C ASP A 38 -5.94 18.77 17.10
N SER A 39 -6.43 17.58 17.42
CA SER A 39 -6.72 17.16 18.79
C SER A 39 -6.00 15.87 19.06
N VAL A 40 -4.69 15.99 19.10
CA VAL A 40 -3.76 14.95 19.50
C VAL A 40 -4.26 14.18 20.73
N HIS A 41 -4.91 14.87 21.69
CA HIS A 41 -5.55 14.25 22.86
C HIS A 41 -6.72 13.28 22.53
N ARG A 42 -7.59 13.60 21.55
CA ARG A 42 -8.68 12.72 21.13
C ARG A 42 -8.14 11.51 20.37
N LEU A 43 -7.12 11.71 19.54
CA LEU A 43 -6.41 10.63 18.86
C LEU A 43 -5.77 9.67 19.87
N TYR A 44 -5.05 10.17 20.88
CA TYR A 44 -4.47 9.33 21.93
C TYR A 44 -5.53 8.58 22.74
N ARG A 45 -6.67 9.23 23.05
CA ARG A 45 -7.78 8.57 23.73
C ARG A 45 -8.39 7.45 22.88
N PHE A 46 -8.56 7.69 21.59
CA PHE A 46 -9.06 6.71 20.63
C PHE A 46 -8.09 5.52 20.50
N LEU A 47 -6.80 5.79 20.32
CA LEU A 47 -5.77 4.74 20.27
C LEU A 47 -5.65 3.98 21.59
N GLY A 48 -5.80 4.65 22.73
CA GLY A 48 -5.80 4.01 24.05
C GLY A 48 -6.98 3.07 24.26
N GLN A 49 -8.17 3.45 23.79
CA GLN A 49 -9.36 2.58 23.81
C GLN A 49 -9.20 1.40 22.83
N MET A 50 -8.65 1.65 21.64
CA MET A 50 -8.39 0.60 20.65
C MET A 50 -7.12 -0.21 20.92
N TRP A 51 -6.30 0.09 21.92
CA TRP A 51 -5.10 -0.69 22.21
C TRP A 51 -5.42 -2.15 22.57
N ASN A 52 -6.64 -2.39 23.07
CA ASN A 52 -7.19 -3.73 23.30
C ASN A 52 -7.74 -4.40 22.01
N THR A 53 -7.81 -3.70 20.89
CA THR A 53 -8.35 -4.13 19.59
C THR A 53 -7.44 -3.70 18.43
N HIS A 54 -6.39 -4.49 18.15
CA HIS A 54 -5.52 -4.45 16.94
C HIS A 54 -5.57 -3.15 16.08
N PRO A 55 -5.17 -1.99 16.63
CA PRO A 55 -5.44 -0.68 16.02
C PRO A 55 -4.67 -0.48 14.71
N TRP A 56 -3.57 -1.21 14.56
CA TRP A 56 -2.70 -1.20 13.40
C TRP A 56 -3.40 -1.59 12.10
N ILE A 57 -4.44 -2.43 12.17
CA ILE A 57 -5.19 -2.85 10.98
C ILE A 57 -5.96 -1.65 10.44
N ILE A 58 -6.63 -0.89 11.30
CA ILE A 58 -7.42 0.29 10.92
C ILE A 58 -6.49 1.34 10.32
N ILE A 59 -5.41 1.68 11.03
CA ILE A 59 -4.42 2.66 10.55
C ILE A 59 -3.86 2.26 9.18
N ARG A 60 -3.47 0.99 8.98
CA ARG A 60 -2.95 0.52 7.70
C ARG A 60 -3.99 0.55 6.59
N ILE A 61 -5.25 0.23 6.89
CA ILE A 61 -6.33 0.28 5.91
C ILE A 61 -6.60 1.72 5.50
N THR A 62 -6.65 2.67 6.44
CA THR A 62 -6.77 4.11 6.13
C THR A 62 -5.66 4.56 5.18
N ASN A 63 -4.40 4.24 5.50
CA ASN A 63 -3.27 4.60 4.62
C ASN A 63 -3.37 3.96 3.23
N LEU A 64 -3.83 2.70 3.13
CA LEU A 64 -4.03 2.04 1.84
C LEU A 64 -5.16 2.67 1.03
N ILE A 65 -6.23 3.11 1.68
CA ILE A 65 -7.34 3.84 1.03
C ILE A 65 -6.83 5.18 0.52
N GLN A 66 -6.17 5.98 1.36
CA GLN A 66 -5.59 7.26 0.96
C GLN A 66 -4.63 7.10 -0.22
N TRP A 67 -3.74 6.11 -0.19
CA TRP A 67 -2.81 5.84 -1.29
C TRP A 67 -3.51 5.51 -2.63
N VAL A 68 -4.69 4.89 -2.57
CA VAL A 68 -5.53 4.63 -3.75
C VAL A 68 -6.21 5.90 -4.22
N GLU A 69 -6.81 6.67 -3.31
CA GLU A 69 -7.58 7.88 -3.60
C GLU A 69 -6.70 9.03 -4.12
N GLU A 70 -5.48 9.18 -3.60
CA GLU A 70 -4.45 10.10 -4.11
C GLU A 70 -3.99 9.76 -5.54
N GLY A 71 -4.42 8.62 -6.10
CA GLY A 71 -4.07 8.18 -7.45
C GLY A 71 -2.66 7.62 -7.58
N SER A 72 -1.92 7.49 -6.47
CA SER A 72 -0.58 6.87 -6.47
C SER A 72 -0.63 5.40 -6.92
N TYR A 73 -1.65 4.66 -6.49
CA TYR A 73 -1.92 3.32 -7.00
C TYR A 73 -2.14 3.29 -8.52
N GLU A 74 -3.03 4.14 -9.03
CA GLU A 74 -3.36 4.20 -10.45
C GLU A 74 -2.15 4.62 -11.31
N ARG A 75 -1.31 5.51 -10.79
CA ARG A 75 -0.05 5.91 -11.42
C ARG A 75 0.90 4.73 -11.63
N ILE A 76 0.99 3.81 -10.68
CA ILE A 76 1.81 2.59 -10.81
C ILE A 76 1.19 1.64 -11.84
N LEU A 77 -0.14 1.43 -11.80
CA LEU A 77 -0.82 0.59 -12.78
C LEU A 77 -0.64 1.10 -14.21
N ARG A 78 -0.71 2.42 -14.40
CA ARG A 78 -0.46 3.07 -15.68
C ARG A 78 0.97 2.89 -16.15
N LYS A 79 1.97 3.08 -15.27
CA LYS A 79 3.38 2.80 -15.58
C LYS A 79 3.58 1.35 -16.03
N ARG A 80 2.98 0.39 -15.33
CA ARG A 80 3.03 -1.03 -15.71
C ARG A 80 2.49 -1.27 -17.14
N ARG A 81 1.40 -0.62 -17.51
CA ARG A 81 0.84 -0.69 -18.89
C ARG A 81 1.77 -0.08 -19.92
N LEU A 82 2.40 1.06 -19.63
CA LEU A 82 3.31 1.74 -20.57
C LEU A 82 4.59 0.92 -20.84
N VAL A 83 5.12 0.23 -19.82
CA VAL A 83 6.28 -0.66 -19.97
C VAL A 83 5.98 -1.84 -20.90
N ALA A 84 4.76 -2.36 -20.88
CA ALA A 84 4.35 -3.43 -21.79
C ALA A 84 4.31 -2.99 -23.27
N VAL A 85 4.17 -1.68 -23.54
CA VAL A 85 4.08 -1.13 -24.91
C VAL A 85 5.44 -0.72 -25.46
N ASN A 86 6.34 -0.20 -24.62
CA ASN A 86 7.66 0.30 -25.04
C ASN A 86 8.75 -0.71 -24.66
N SER A 87 8.81 -1.83 -25.37
CA SER A 87 9.65 -2.98 -25.03
C SER A 87 11.09 -2.90 -25.58
N SER A 88 11.92 -2.09 -24.93
CA SER A 88 13.38 -2.06 -25.14
C SER A 88 14.13 -2.08 -23.79
N GLY A 89 13.81 -3.03 -22.91
CA GLY A 89 14.34 -3.10 -21.54
C GLY A 89 14.88 -4.48 -21.15
N ALA A 90 15.50 -4.56 -19.97
CA ALA A 90 16.00 -5.82 -19.43
C ALA A 90 14.82 -6.76 -19.08
N ILE A 91 14.98 -8.07 -19.27
CA ILE A 91 13.94 -9.06 -18.96
C ILE A 91 14.11 -9.53 -17.52
N CYS A 92 13.02 -9.53 -16.76
CA CYS A 92 12.96 -10.11 -15.43
C CYS A 92 13.09 -11.64 -15.50
N GLU A 93 13.52 -12.28 -14.42
CA GLU A 93 13.37 -13.74 -14.24
C GLU A 93 11.90 -14.22 -14.33
N CYS A 94 10.92 -13.33 -14.11
CA CYS A 94 9.51 -13.66 -14.33
C CYS A 94 9.06 -13.57 -15.80
N GLY A 95 9.97 -13.28 -16.73
CA GLY A 95 9.71 -13.18 -18.16
C GLY A 95 9.21 -11.82 -18.65
N GLU A 96 9.01 -10.85 -17.76
CA GLU A 96 8.45 -9.53 -18.09
C GLU A 96 9.55 -8.50 -18.38
N VAL A 97 9.28 -7.58 -19.29
CA VAL A 97 10.21 -6.48 -19.63
C VAL A 97 10.22 -5.43 -18.51
N ILE A 98 11.41 -4.95 -18.16
CA ILE A 98 11.64 -4.00 -17.07
C ILE A 98 12.27 -2.73 -17.63
N GLN A 99 11.74 -1.60 -17.18
CA GLN A 99 12.31 -0.27 -17.43
C GLN A 99 13.63 -0.09 -16.65
N GLU A 100 14.63 0.56 -17.26
CA GLU A 100 15.99 0.62 -16.71
C GLU A 100 16.12 1.38 -15.37
N ASP A 101 15.16 2.23 -15.04
CA ASP A 101 15.14 3.09 -13.84
C ASP A 101 14.45 2.46 -12.62
N LEU A 102 14.05 1.19 -12.70
CA LEU A 102 13.31 0.52 -11.63
C LEU A 102 14.20 -0.38 -10.76
N TYR A 103 14.16 -0.14 -9.45
CA TYR A 103 14.79 -1.02 -8.46
C TYR A 103 14.08 -2.38 -8.31
N TYR A 104 12.77 -2.43 -8.60
CA TYR A 104 11.92 -3.62 -8.46
C TYR A 104 11.07 -3.83 -9.71
N CYS A 105 10.83 -5.09 -10.06
CA CYS A 105 9.93 -5.47 -11.14
C CYS A 105 8.47 -5.15 -10.77
N LEU A 106 7.75 -4.42 -11.62
CA LEU A 106 6.34 -4.06 -11.40
C LEU A 106 5.36 -5.24 -11.51
N PHE A 107 5.83 -6.40 -11.97
CA PHE A 107 5.02 -7.60 -12.19
C PHE A 107 5.18 -8.60 -11.04
N CYS A 108 6.41 -8.95 -10.69
CA CYS A 108 6.70 -9.97 -9.66
C CYS A 108 7.29 -9.41 -8.36
N GLY A 109 7.63 -8.12 -8.29
CA GLY A 109 8.21 -7.50 -7.10
C GLY A 109 9.68 -7.87 -6.83
N ARG A 110 10.31 -8.67 -7.69
CA ARG A 110 11.73 -9.03 -7.56
C ARG A 110 12.61 -7.79 -7.72
N ARG A 111 13.66 -7.69 -6.91
CA ARG A 111 14.69 -6.65 -7.05
C ARG A 111 15.47 -6.86 -8.34
N VAL A 112 15.65 -5.81 -9.13
CA VAL A 112 16.24 -5.89 -10.49
C VAL A 112 17.58 -5.19 -10.64
N ALA A 113 18.06 -4.55 -9.57
CA ALA A 113 19.22 -3.65 -9.53
C ALA A 113 20.23 -3.79 -10.69
N ARG A 114 20.29 -2.78 -11.57
CA ARG A 114 21.60 -2.36 -12.11
C ARG A 114 22.23 -1.46 -11.06
N ARG A 115 23.41 -1.82 -10.58
CA ARG A 115 24.27 -0.87 -9.86
C ARG A 115 24.56 0.27 -10.84
N HIS A 116 24.03 1.47 -10.59
CA HIS A 116 24.76 2.66 -10.97
C HIS A 116 25.91 2.79 -9.96
N GLU A 117 27.05 2.18 -10.27
CA GLU A 117 28.33 2.59 -9.68
C GLU A 117 28.62 3.99 -10.20
N THR A 118 28.02 5.00 -9.58
CA THR A 118 28.64 6.33 -9.56
C THR A 118 29.81 6.24 -8.59
N GLU A 119 30.99 5.92 -9.13
CA GLU A 119 32.27 6.32 -8.54
C GLU A 119 32.21 7.83 -8.30
N VAL A 120 32.06 8.22 -7.05
CA VAL A 120 32.45 9.57 -6.61
C VAL A 120 33.96 9.51 -6.42
N LYS A 121 34.70 10.03 -7.39
CA LYS A 121 36.12 10.40 -7.21
C LYS A 121 36.22 11.71 -6.44
#